data_AF-A0A2V8Z7W9-F1
#
_entry.id   AF-A0A2V8Z7W9-F1
#
_cell.length_a   1.000
_cell.length_b   1.000
_cell.length_c   1.000
_cell.angle_alpha   90.00
_cell.angle_beta   90.00
_cell.angle_gamma   90.00
#
_symmetry.space_group_name_H-M   'P 1'
#
loop_
_entity.id
_entity.type
_entity.pdbx_description
1 polymer ?
#
loop_
_entity_poly.entity_id
_entity_poly.type
_entity_poly.pdbx_seq_one_letter_code
_entity_poly.pdbx_strand_id
1 'polypeptide(L)'
;MNEGYFGDARQARADAREALRLTSKGTVPMWAAQALALAGDVTGAEKLADELNRQLPLDTSVQKYWLPMIRANVALDLHNPDKAIDLLRIVSPYELGTFGFLNPIYTRGQAYLVQRNGSAAAAEFQKIIDHPGIVWAVPLGALAHLQLGRAYALQGDTAKARAAYQYFLRLWKDADPDIPILIAAKTEYAKLQ
;
A
#
# COMPACT_ATOMS: atom_id res chain seq x y z
N MET A 1 -7.13 6.09 5.64
CA MET A 1 -6.35 5.11 4.84
C MET A 1 -5.09 5.75 4.26
N ASN A 2 -5.19 6.98 3.75
CA ASN A 2 -4.05 7.72 3.21
C ASN A 2 -2.95 7.92 4.24
N GLU A 3 -3.35 8.20 5.48
CA GLU A 3 -2.49 8.38 6.66
C GLU A 3 -1.59 7.15 6.87
N GLY A 4 -2.15 5.94 6.69
CA GLY A 4 -1.40 4.69 6.76
C GLY A 4 -0.30 4.61 5.69
N TYR A 5 -0.59 5.02 4.45
CA TYR A 5 0.42 5.08 3.38
C TYR A 5 1.50 6.14 3.62
N PHE A 6 1.17 7.19 4.36
CA PHE A 6 2.10 8.26 4.72
C PHE A 6 2.96 7.94 5.94
N GLY A 7 2.66 6.84 6.63
CA GLY A 7 3.33 6.42 7.86
C GLY A 7 2.72 6.99 9.14
N ASP A 8 1.55 7.64 9.08
CA ASP A 8 0.81 8.09 10.26
C ASP A 8 -0.17 7.01 10.74
N ALA A 9 0.39 6.00 11.41
CA ALA A 9 -0.38 4.89 11.97
C ALA A 9 -1.37 5.33 13.06
N ARG A 10 -1.11 6.42 13.80
CA ARG A 10 -2.00 6.86 14.87
C ARG A 10 -3.29 7.44 14.29
N GLN A 11 -3.17 8.36 13.34
CA GLN A 11 -4.32 8.96 12.68
C GLN A 11 -5.12 7.89 11.93
N ALA A 12 -4.45 7.00 11.19
CA ALA A 12 -5.11 5.90 10.47
C ALA A 12 -5.98 5.00 11.37
N ARG A 13 -5.50 4.66 12.58
CA ARG A 13 -6.28 3.87 13.56
C ARG A 13 -7.46 4.66 14.13
N ALA A 14 -7.26 5.94 14.44
CA ALA A 14 -8.31 6.80 14.97
C ALA A 14 -9.47 6.95 13.97
N ASP A 15 -9.15 7.26 12.72
CA ASP A 15 -10.14 7.45 11.66
C ASP A 15 -10.91 6.15 11.36
N ALA A 16 -10.23 5.00 11.34
CA ALA A 16 -10.86 3.71 11.13
C ALA A 16 -11.87 3.36 12.23
N ARG A 17 -11.53 3.64 13.50
CA ARG A 17 -12.42 3.41 14.64
C ARG A 17 -13.62 4.35 14.63
N GLU A 18 -13.41 5.62 14.29
CA GLU A 18 -14.51 6.58 14.20
C GLU A 18 -15.46 6.24 13.05
N ALA A 19 -14.94 5.86 11.89
CA ALA A 19 -15.76 5.44 10.75
C ALA A 19 -16.67 4.24 11.09
N LEU A 20 -16.14 3.25 11.81
CA LEU A 20 -16.92 2.10 12.28
C LEU A 20 -17.99 2.48 13.31
N ARG A 21 -17.77 3.54 14.10
CA ARG A 21 -18.76 4.07 15.04
C ARG A 21 -19.93 4.75 14.31
N LEU A 22 -19.65 5.38 13.16
CA LEU A 22 -20.66 6.04 12.33
C LEU A 22 -21.50 5.03 11.55
N THR A 23 -20.88 3.99 10.99
CA THR A 23 -21.61 2.90 10.32
C THR A 23 -20.78 1.62 10.25
N SER A 24 -21.45 0.49 10.47
CA SER A 24 -20.89 -0.85 10.32
C SER A 24 -21.42 -1.56 9.06
N LYS A 25 -21.96 -0.81 8.09
CA LYS A 25 -22.61 -1.34 6.88
C LYS A 25 -21.90 -0.91 5.61
N GLY A 26 -22.17 -1.63 4.52
CA GLY A 26 -21.62 -1.33 3.20
C GLY A 26 -20.12 -1.58 3.13
N THR A 27 -19.38 -0.70 2.48
CA THR A 27 -17.93 -0.84 2.24
C THR A 27 -17.06 -0.35 3.42
N VAL A 28 -17.63 0.38 4.38
CA VAL A 28 -16.88 1.00 5.49
C VAL A 28 -16.07 -0.02 6.30
N PRO A 29 -16.59 -1.21 6.67
CA PRO A 29 -15.79 -2.20 7.39
C PRO A 29 -14.57 -2.70 6.60
N MET A 30 -14.65 -2.76 5.26
CA MET A 30 -13.54 -3.18 4.41
C MET A 30 -12.42 -2.12 4.41
N TRP A 31 -12.79 -0.85 4.26
CA TRP A 31 -11.84 0.27 4.33
C TRP A 31 -11.23 0.44 5.72
N ALA A 32 -12.01 0.24 6.77
CA ALA A 32 -11.54 0.32 8.15
C ALA A 32 -10.54 -0.81 8.46
N ALA A 33 -10.86 -2.05 8.10
CA ALA A 33 -9.96 -3.19 8.27
C ALA A 33 -8.63 -2.97 7.53
N GLN A 34 -8.71 -2.43 6.32
CA GLN A 34 -7.53 -2.11 5.53
C GLN A 34 -6.68 -0.99 6.14
N ALA A 35 -7.31 0.08 6.65
CA ALA A 35 -6.60 1.16 7.33
C ALA A 35 -5.92 0.67 8.62
N LEU A 36 -6.57 -0.21 9.38
CA LEU A 36 -5.98 -0.85 10.56
C LEU A 36 -4.77 -1.72 10.18
N ALA A 37 -4.87 -2.50 9.10
CA ALA A 37 -3.76 -3.33 8.62
C ALA A 37 -2.55 -2.47 8.19
N LEU A 38 -2.77 -1.40 7.42
CA LEU A 38 -1.72 -0.45 7.03
C LEU A 38 -1.10 0.28 8.23
N ALA A 39 -1.86 0.44 9.31
CA ALA A 39 -1.39 1.03 10.54
C ALA A 39 -0.77 0.03 11.51
N GLY A 40 -0.60 -1.24 11.14
CA GLY A 40 -0.04 -2.30 12.00
C GLY A 40 -0.93 -2.68 13.20
N ASP A 41 -2.24 -2.40 13.16
CA ASP A 41 -3.20 -2.94 14.14
C ASP A 41 -3.65 -4.33 13.67
N VAL A 42 -2.74 -5.31 13.79
CA VAL A 42 -2.95 -6.70 13.34
C VAL A 42 -4.21 -7.31 13.95
N THR A 43 -4.42 -7.13 15.26
CA THR A 43 -5.57 -7.69 15.97
C THR A 43 -6.88 -7.09 15.48
N GLY A 44 -6.95 -5.76 15.30
CA GLY A 44 -8.14 -5.10 14.79
C GLY A 44 -8.44 -5.47 13.34
N ALA A 45 -7.40 -5.55 12.50
CA ALA A 45 -7.54 -5.92 11.10
C ALA A 45 -8.05 -7.36 10.90
N GLU A 46 -7.44 -8.35 11.57
CA GLU A 46 -7.85 -9.75 11.47
C GLU A 46 -9.26 -9.97 12.02
N LYS A 47 -9.63 -9.31 13.13
CA LYS A 47 -10.97 -9.39 13.68
C LYS A 47 -12.03 -8.97 12.66
N LEU A 48 -11.83 -7.82 12.01
CA LEU A 48 -12.76 -7.34 10.98
C LEU A 48 -12.74 -8.21 9.73
N ALA A 49 -11.58 -8.73 9.32
CA ALA A 49 -11.48 -9.67 8.21
C ALA A 49 -12.30 -10.95 8.48
N ASP A 50 -12.24 -11.50 9.69
CA ASP A 50 -13.00 -12.69 10.06
C ASP A 50 -14.51 -12.40 10.18
N GLU A 51 -14.90 -11.21 10.64
CA GLU A 51 -16.29 -10.77 10.62
C GLU A 51 -16.83 -10.61 9.19
N LEU A 52 -16.08 -9.95 8.31
CA LEU A 52 -16.41 -9.82 6.89
C LEU A 52 -16.56 -11.17 6.21
N ASN A 53 -15.65 -12.11 6.48
CA ASN A 53 -15.71 -13.46 5.92
C ASN A 53 -16.99 -14.20 6.33
N ARG A 54 -17.41 -14.08 7.59
CA ARG A 54 -18.64 -14.71 8.10
C ARG A 54 -19.91 -14.06 7.56
N GLN A 55 -19.92 -12.73 7.45
CA GLN A 55 -21.11 -11.99 7.02
C GLN A 55 -21.32 -12.03 5.51
N LEU A 56 -20.23 -12.09 4.73
CA LEU A 56 -20.24 -11.98 3.27
C LEU A 56 -19.50 -13.16 2.60
N PRO A 57 -19.90 -14.43 2.87
CA PRO A 57 -19.19 -15.61 2.36
C PRO A 57 -19.33 -15.80 0.84
N LEU A 58 -20.37 -15.21 0.24
CA LEU A 58 -20.66 -15.33 -1.20
C LEU A 58 -20.30 -14.06 -1.99
N ASP A 59 -19.84 -13.00 -1.32
CA ASP A 59 -19.46 -11.76 -1.99
C ASP A 59 -18.08 -11.92 -2.63
N THR A 60 -18.04 -12.00 -3.96
CA THR A 60 -16.80 -12.18 -4.72
C THR A 60 -15.78 -11.07 -4.45
N SER A 61 -16.21 -9.83 -4.27
CA SER A 61 -15.29 -8.72 -3.98
C SER A 61 -14.66 -8.87 -2.60
N VAL A 62 -15.43 -9.30 -1.60
CA VAL A 62 -14.89 -9.56 -0.27
C VAL A 62 -13.93 -10.75 -0.30
N GLN A 63 -14.37 -11.86 -0.89
CA GLN A 63 -13.66 -13.13 -0.85
C GLN A 63 -12.39 -13.15 -1.71
N LYS A 64 -12.43 -12.50 -2.88
CA LYS A 64 -11.33 -12.55 -3.87
C LYS A 64 -10.46 -11.30 -3.87
N TYR A 65 -10.92 -10.20 -3.31
CA TYR A 65 -10.17 -8.94 -3.28
C TYR A 65 -9.88 -8.47 -1.85
N TRP A 66 -10.89 -8.14 -1.06
CA TRP A 66 -10.67 -7.46 0.23
C TRP A 66 -9.98 -8.33 1.27
N LEU A 67 -10.45 -9.56 1.49
CA LEU A 67 -9.87 -10.44 2.49
C LEU A 67 -8.40 -10.79 2.20
N PRO A 68 -8.02 -11.20 0.98
CA PRO A 68 -6.60 -11.40 0.66
C PRO A 68 -5.77 -10.13 0.84
N MET A 69 -6.30 -8.96 0.49
CA MET A 69 -5.55 -7.70 0.56
C MET A 69 -5.32 -7.23 2.01
N ILE A 70 -6.34 -7.30 2.87
CA ILE A 70 -6.22 -7.00 4.31
C ILE A 70 -5.19 -7.94 4.94
N ARG A 71 -5.33 -9.25 4.70
CA ARG A 71 -4.41 -10.26 5.26
C ARG A 71 -3.00 -10.18 4.70
N ALA A 72 -2.82 -9.70 3.47
CA ALA A 72 -1.49 -9.46 2.91
C ALA A 72 -0.78 -8.30 3.64
N ASN A 73 -1.49 -7.23 3.97
CA ASN A 73 -0.93 -6.12 4.75
C ASN A 73 -0.60 -6.56 6.19
N VAL A 74 -1.46 -7.37 6.81
CA VAL A 74 -1.15 -8.02 8.10
C VAL A 74 0.10 -8.89 7.98
N ALA A 75 0.23 -9.69 6.92
CA ALA A 75 1.41 -10.53 6.72
C ALA A 75 2.69 -9.69 6.56
N LEU A 76 2.63 -8.53 5.90
CA LEU A 76 3.78 -7.62 5.79
C LEU A 76 4.18 -7.01 7.13
N ASP A 77 3.20 -6.60 7.95
CA ASP A 77 3.47 -6.08 9.30
C ASP A 77 4.11 -7.15 10.19
N LEU A 78 3.72 -8.42 10.02
CA LEU A 78 4.33 -9.58 10.68
C LEU A 78 5.63 -10.07 10.00
N HIS A 79 6.23 -9.27 9.13
CA HIS A 79 7.48 -9.59 8.40
C HIS A 79 7.44 -10.90 7.61
N ASN A 80 6.28 -11.25 7.04
CA ASN A 80 6.08 -12.42 6.19
C ASN A 80 5.71 -12.01 4.75
N PRO A 81 6.69 -11.54 3.95
CA PRO A 81 6.42 -11.05 2.60
C PRO A 81 6.00 -12.16 1.63
N ASP A 82 6.48 -13.40 1.81
CA ASP A 82 6.08 -14.53 0.95
C ASP A 82 4.57 -14.79 1.06
N LYS A 83 4.05 -14.85 2.28
CA LYS A 83 2.61 -15.00 2.51
C LYS A 83 1.83 -13.83 1.92
N ALA A 84 2.34 -12.61 2.02
CA ALA A 84 1.69 -11.45 1.40
C ALA A 84 1.61 -11.58 -0.12
N ILE A 85 2.70 -12.00 -0.77
CA ILE A 85 2.76 -12.23 -2.23
C ILE A 85 1.78 -13.32 -2.64
N ASP A 86 1.74 -14.45 -1.92
CA ASP A 86 0.83 -15.56 -2.20
C ASP A 86 -0.64 -15.17 -2.09
N LEU A 87 -0.99 -14.40 -1.06
CA LEU A 87 -2.34 -13.87 -0.88
C LEU A 87 -2.71 -12.91 -2.02
N LEU A 88 -1.78 -12.04 -2.43
CA LEU A 88 -2.02 -11.05 -3.49
C LEU A 88 -2.06 -11.67 -4.89
N ARG A 89 -1.50 -12.86 -5.11
CA ARG A 89 -1.62 -13.60 -6.37
C ARG A 89 -3.07 -13.94 -6.71
N ILE A 90 -3.91 -14.16 -5.70
CA ILE A 90 -5.36 -14.41 -5.88
C ILE A 90 -6.06 -13.17 -6.44
N VAL A 91 -5.55 -11.98 -6.09
CA VAL A 91 -6.12 -10.68 -6.47
C VAL A 91 -5.71 -10.27 -7.89
N SER A 92 -4.64 -10.86 -8.45
CA SER A 92 -4.08 -10.44 -9.75
C SER A 92 -5.05 -10.34 -10.92
N PRO A 93 -6.05 -11.24 -11.10
CA PRO A 93 -7.04 -11.08 -12.16
C PRO A 93 -7.92 -9.81 -12.03
N TYR A 94 -7.95 -9.19 -10.84
CA TYR A 94 -8.80 -8.05 -10.50
C TYR A 94 -7.99 -6.77 -10.22
N GLU A 95 -6.65 -6.82 -10.28
CA GLU A 95 -5.78 -5.77 -9.75
C GLU A 95 -5.79 -4.46 -10.55
N LEU A 96 -6.22 -4.52 -11.81
CA LEU A 96 -6.48 -3.35 -12.68
C LEU A 96 -7.95 -2.88 -12.63
N GLY A 97 -8.79 -3.52 -11.82
CA GLY A 97 -10.18 -3.14 -11.65
C GLY A 97 -10.37 -1.94 -10.72
N THR A 98 -11.51 -1.26 -10.86
CA THR A 98 -11.83 0.00 -10.15
C THR A 98 -11.92 -0.15 -8.63
N PHE A 99 -12.17 -1.36 -8.11
CA PHE A 99 -12.32 -1.59 -6.67
C PHE A 99 -11.05 -1.37 -5.86
N GLY A 100 -9.89 -1.49 -6.51
CA GLY A 100 -8.63 -1.59 -5.80
C GLY A 100 -7.67 -0.43 -5.94
N PHE A 101 -7.91 0.48 -6.88
CA PHE A 101 -7.02 1.63 -7.16
C PHE A 101 -5.53 1.25 -7.18
N LEU A 102 -5.21 0.07 -7.72
CA LEU A 102 -3.85 -0.49 -7.82
C LEU A 102 -3.16 -0.80 -6.46
N ASN A 103 -3.91 -0.81 -5.36
CA ASN A 103 -3.43 -1.15 -4.03
C ASN A 103 -2.78 -2.55 -3.92
N PRO A 104 -3.31 -3.62 -4.54
CA PRO A 104 -2.66 -4.93 -4.50
C PRO A 104 -1.28 -4.90 -5.17
N ILE A 105 -1.14 -4.15 -6.26
CA ILE A 105 0.11 -3.97 -6.98
C ILE A 105 1.11 -3.23 -6.09
N TYR A 106 0.69 -2.14 -5.45
CA TYR A 106 1.54 -1.38 -4.53
C TYR A 106 2.01 -2.25 -3.35
N THR A 107 1.08 -2.98 -2.72
CA THR A 107 1.37 -3.86 -1.58
C THR A 107 2.30 -5.00 -1.97
N ARG A 108 2.15 -5.58 -3.18
CA ARG A 108 3.06 -6.61 -3.68
C ARG A 108 4.46 -6.04 -3.97
N GLY A 109 4.54 -4.82 -4.51
CA GLY A 109 5.80 -4.09 -4.63
C GLY A 109 6.49 -3.87 -3.27
N GLN A 110 5.73 -3.49 -2.23
CA GLN A 110 6.23 -3.38 -0.85
C GLN A 110 6.79 -4.72 -0.35
N ALA A 111 6.08 -5.82 -0.59
CA ALA A 111 6.54 -7.16 -0.22
C ALA A 111 7.89 -7.51 -0.86
N TYR A 112 8.05 -7.22 -2.16
CA TYR A 112 9.33 -7.44 -2.84
C TYR A 112 10.45 -6.52 -2.32
N LEU A 113 10.15 -5.29 -1.90
CA LEU A 113 11.14 -4.44 -1.24
C LEU A 113 11.61 -5.05 0.09
N VAL A 114 10.70 -5.61 0.90
CA VAL A 114 11.04 -6.31 2.16
C VAL A 114 11.93 -7.52 1.88
N GLN A 115 11.69 -8.26 0.79
CA GLN A 115 12.56 -9.35 0.34
C GLN A 115 13.89 -8.88 -0.27
N ARG A 116 14.13 -7.57 -0.36
CA ARG A 116 15.26 -6.97 -1.09
C ARG A 116 15.30 -7.34 -2.56
N ASN A 117 14.18 -7.79 -3.14
CA ASN A 117 14.06 -8.10 -4.56
C ASN A 117 13.71 -6.83 -5.34
N GLY A 118 14.72 -5.99 -5.57
CA GLY A 118 14.55 -4.70 -6.24
C GLY A 118 13.97 -4.82 -7.66
N SER A 119 14.33 -5.87 -8.41
CA SER A 119 13.84 -6.06 -9.78
C SER A 119 12.33 -6.33 -9.80
N ALA A 120 11.85 -7.28 -8.98
CA ALA A 120 10.42 -7.58 -8.88
C ALA A 120 9.63 -6.39 -8.31
N ALA A 121 10.18 -5.70 -7.30
CA ALA A 121 9.57 -4.49 -6.76
C ALA A 121 9.40 -3.40 -7.82
N ALA A 122 10.45 -3.12 -8.61
CA ALA A 122 10.41 -2.14 -9.68
C ALA A 122 9.34 -2.48 -10.73
N ALA A 123 9.21 -3.76 -11.10
CA ALA A 123 8.20 -4.21 -12.04
C ALA A 123 6.76 -3.93 -11.54
N GLU A 124 6.48 -4.14 -10.24
CA GLU A 124 5.16 -3.82 -9.68
C GLU A 124 4.89 -2.31 -9.65
N PHE A 125 5.83 -1.50 -9.18
CA PHE A 125 5.62 -0.04 -9.13
C PHE A 125 5.52 0.58 -10.53
N GLN A 126 6.21 0.02 -11.53
CA GLN A 126 6.10 0.47 -12.91
C GLN A 126 4.69 0.27 -13.46
N LYS A 127 4.00 -0.84 -13.12
CA LYS A 127 2.59 -1.03 -13.52
C LYS A 127 1.70 0.10 -13.04
N ILE A 128 1.95 0.67 -11.85
CA ILE A 128 1.17 1.80 -11.34
C ILE A 128 1.39 3.05 -12.19
N ILE A 129 2.65 3.33 -12.52
CA ILE A 129 3.06 4.47 -13.33
C ILE A 129 2.53 4.36 -14.76
N ASP A 130 2.48 3.14 -15.31
CA ASP A 130 1.98 2.87 -16.67
C ASP A 130 0.45 2.98 -16.78
N HIS A 131 -0.26 2.99 -15.65
CA HIS A 131 -1.73 3.07 -15.61
C HIS A 131 -2.24 4.27 -14.79
N PRO A 132 -1.81 5.52 -15.12
CA PRO A 132 -2.13 6.70 -14.31
C PRO A 132 -3.62 7.01 -14.26
N GLY A 133 -4.41 6.60 -15.27
CA GLY A 133 -5.86 6.79 -15.31
C GLY A 133 -6.65 5.92 -14.31
N ILE A 134 -6.00 4.93 -13.69
CA ILE A 134 -6.60 4.07 -12.65
C ILE A 134 -6.22 4.59 -11.24
N VAL A 135 -5.12 5.33 -11.13
CA VAL A 135 -4.73 6.03 -9.90
C VAL A 135 -5.71 7.17 -9.68
N TRP A 136 -6.76 6.91 -8.92
CA TRP A 136 -7.80 7.89 -8.60
C TRP A 136 -7.37 8.73 -7.39
N ALA A 137 -8.19 8.83 -6.34
CA ALA A 137 -7.93 9.68 -5.17
C ALA A 137 -6.87 9.16 -4.17
N VAL A 138 -6.16 8.06 -4.48
CA VAL A 138 -5.14 7.48 -3.58
C VAL A 138 -3.74 7.99 -3.93
N PRO A 139 -2.85 8.22 -2.94
CA PRO A 139 -1.52 8.80 -3.18
C PRO A 139 -0.56 7.85 -3.93
N LEU A 140 -1.02 6.67 -4.33
CA LEU A 140 -0.20 5.58 -4.85
C LEU A 140 0.56 5.93 -6.13
N GLY A 141 0.04 6.81 -6.99
CA GLY A 141 0.76 7.23 -8.19
C GLY A 141 2.07 7.96 -7.86
N ALA A 142 2.00 8.93 -6.96
CA ALA A 142 3.20 9.64 -6.51
C ALA A 142 4.10 8.71 -5.69
N LEU A 143 3.52 7.94 -4.76
CA LEU A 143 4.28 7.02 -3.93
C LEU A 143 4.96 5.90 -4.75
N ALA A 144 4.41 5.48 -5.88
CA ALA A 144 5.04 4.50 -6.77
C ALA A 144 6.40 4.99 -7.27
N HIS A 145 6.55 6.29 -7.58
CA HIS A 145 7.85 6.85 -7.95
C HIS A 145 8.88 6.78 -6.80
N LEU A 146 8.46 7.08 -5.57
CA LEU A 146 9.33 6.94 -4.40
C LEU A 146 9.80 5.48 -4.25
N GLN A 147 8.85 4.53 -4.30
CA GLN A 147 9.19 3.13 -4.11
C GLN A 147 10.00 2.56 -5.29
N LEU A 148 9.80 3.06 -6.50
CA LEU A 148 10.64 2.76 -7.65
C LEU A 148 12.08 3.23 -7.43
N GLY A 149 12.28 4.41 -6.83
CA GLY A 149 13.59 4.89 -6.39
C GLY A 149 14.29 3.95 -5.42
N ARG A 150 13.55 3.44 -4.41
CA ARG A 150 14.04 2.43 -3.46
C ARG A 150 14.38 1.10 -4.14
N ALA A 151 13.54 0.66 -5.07
CA ALA A 151 13.74 -0.56 -5.83
C ALA A 151 14.99 -0.50 -6.71
N TYR A 152 15.26 0.64 -7.36
CA TYR A 152 16.49 0.84 -8.13
C TYR A 152 17.73 0.97 -7.25
N ALA A 153 17.62 1.61 -6.09
CA ALA A 153 18.72 1.69 -5.14
C ALA A 153 19.16 0.29 -4.65
N LEU A 154 18.20 -0.62 -4.40
CA LEU A 154 18.48 -2.02 -4.08
C LEU A 154 19.20 -2.78 -5.20
N GLN A 155 18.98 -2.38 -6.46
CA GLN A 155 19.65 -2.94 -7.64
C GLN A 155 21.04 -2.33 -7.88
N GLY A 156 21.42 -1.28 -7.14
CA GLY A 156 22.65 -0.52 -7.39
C GLY A 156 22.57 0.45 -8.59
N ASP A 157 21.38 0.64 -9.18
CA ASP A 157 21.17 1.59 -10.29
C ASP A 157 20.93 3.00 -9.71
N THR A 158 22.01 3.63 -9.25
CA THR A 158 21.97 4.96 -8.62
C THR A 158 21.39 6.01 -9.56
N ALA A 159 21.63 5.92 -10.87
CA ALA A 159 21.13 6.88 -11.85
C ALA A 159 19.59 6.85 -11.92
N LYS A 160 18.99 5.66 -12.08
CA LYS A 160 17.53 5.54 -12.10
C LYS A 160 16.91 5.80 -10.73
N ALA A 161 17.57 5.38 -9.65
CA ALA A 161 17.11 5.67 -8.29
C ALA A 161 16.96 7.19 -8.10
N ARG A 162 18.02 7.96 -8.38
CA ARG A 162 18.00 9.43 -8.27
C ARG A 162 16.91 10.06 -9.11
N ALA A 163 16.75 9.64 -10.37
CA ALA A 163 15.71 10.17 -11.25
C ALA A 163 14.30 9.95 -10.68
N ALA A 164 14.02 8.76 -10.14
CA ALA A 164 12.74 8.45 -9.52
C ALA A 164 12.47 9.26 -8.24
N TYR A 165 13.47 9.39 -7.36
CA TYR A 165 13.36 10.26 -6.18
C TYR A 165 13.13 11.73 -6.54
N GLN A 166 13.86 12.26 -7.53
CA GLN A 166 13.68 13.64 -8.01
C GLN A 166 12.26 13.85 -8.54
N TYR A 167 11.73 12.88 -9.29
CA TYR A 167 10.37 12.96 -9.80
C TYR A 167 9.34 13.00 -8.66
N PHE A 168 9.46 12.11 -7.67
CA PHE A 168 8.62 12.11 -6.48
C PHE A 168 8.68 13.45 -5.73
N LEU A 169 9.89 13.94 -5.41
CA LEU A 169 10.08 15.19 -4.69
C LEU A 169 9.53 16.40 -5.44
N ARG A 170 9.53 16.37 -6.78
CA ARG A 170 8.89 17.40 -7.61
C ARG A 170 7.37 17.34 -7.53
N LEU A 171 6.77 16.15 -7.53
CA LEU A 171 5.32 15.99 -7.34
C LEU A 171 4.88 16.44 -5.94
N TRP A 172 5.71 16.21 -4.93
CA TRP A 172 5.43 16.46 -3.51
C TRP A 172 6.09 17.74 -2.97
N LYS A 173 6.41 18.70 -3.85
CA LYS A 173 7.08 19.95 -3.46
C LYS A 173 6.28 20.81 -2.47
N ASP A 174 4.95 20.74 -2.55
CA ASP A 174 4.00 21.52 -1.76
C ASP A 174 3.26 20.66 -0.72
N ALA A 175 3.68 19.41 -0.52
CA ALA A 175 3.12 18.54 0.53
C ALA A 175 3.56 19.00 1.93
N ASP A 176 2.79 18.66 2.96
CA ASP A 176 3.12 19.05 4.33
C ASP A 176 4.53 18.55 4.70
N PRO A 177 5.42 19.45 5.16
CA PRO A 177 6.84 19.17 5.25
C PRO A 177 7.22 18.16 6.34
N ASP A 178 6.32 17.94 7.30
CA ASP A 178 6.49 17.07 8.46
C ASP A 178 5.97 15.64 8.24
N ILE A 179 5.39 15.33 7.08
CA ILE A 179 4.93 13.97 6.77
C ILE A 179 6.13 12.99 6.76
N PRO A 180 6.08 11.90 7.55
CA PRO A 180 7.22 10.98 7.71
C PRO A 180 7.80 10.45 6.39
N ILE A 181 6.95 10.10 5.42
CA ILE A 181 7.40 9.55 4.14
C ILE A 181 8.21 10.55 3.30
N LEU A 182 7.89 11.85 3.38
CA LEU A 182 8.60 12.89 2.66
C LEU A 182 9.98 13.15 3.28
N ILE A 183 10.07 13.14 4.61
CA ILE A 183 11.33 13.25 5.35
C ILE A 183 12.26 12.08 5.01
N ALA A 184 11.72 10.86 5.00
CA ALA A 184 12.47 9.66 4.62
C ALA A 184 12.98 9.76 3.18
N ALA A 185 12.12 10.14 2.22
CA ALA A 185 12.50 10.28 0.82
C ALA A 185 13.63 11.29 0.59
N LYS A 186 13.59 12.45 1.26
CA LYS A 186 14.66 13.47 1.18
C LYS A 186 15.98 12.92 1.73
N THR A 187 15.92 12.21 2.86
CA THR A 187 17.10 11.61 3.51
C THR A 187 17.72 10.50 2.65
N GLU A 188 16.89 9.64 2.06
CA GLU A 188 17.31 8.57 1.16
C GLU A 188 17.93 9.14 -0.12
N TYR A 189 17.29 10.14 -0.73
CA TYR A 189 17.80 10.80 -1.92
C TYR A 189 19.18 11.45 -1.71
N ALA A 190 19.39 12.09 -0.55
CA ALA A 190 20.67 12.71 -0.21
C ALA A 190 21.83 11.69 -0.12
N LYS A 191 21.54 10.43 0.22
CA LYS A 191 22.55 9.35 0.28
C LYS A 191 22.94 8.80 -1.08
N LEU A 192 22.18 9.11 -2.13
CA LEU A 192 22.49 8.75 -3.51
C LEU A 192 23.35 9.81 -4.21
N GLN A 193 23.79 10.83 -3.47
CA GLN A 193 24.61 11.92 -4.01
C GLN A 193 26.02 11.51 -4.35
#